data_AF-A0A7K2VYY8-F1
#
_entry.id   AF-A0A7K2VYY8-F1
#
_cell.length_a   1.000
_cell.length_b   1.000
_cell.length_c   1.000
_cell.angle_alpha   90.00
_cell.angle_beta   90.00
_cell.angle_gamma   90.00
#
_symmetry.space_group_name_H-M   'P 1'
#
loop_
_entity.id
_entity.type
_entity.pdbx_description
1 polymer ?
#
loop_
_entity_poly.entity_id
_entity_poly.type
_entity_poly.pdbx_seq_one_letter_code
_entity_poly.pdbx_strand_id
1 'polypeptide(L)'
;MTTSAENKTAKIKEIICDILELEEDEVTETSLFKEDHGADSLRAIEILAALEKNFHVVIDQAELGRMVNLKGVEEVVAEAAGK
;
A
#
# COMPACT_ATOMS: atom_id res chain seq x y z
N MET A 1 20.77 14.39 7.54
CA MET A 1 19.38 14.85 7.35
C MET A 1 18.79 14.01 6.25
N THR A 2 18.28 12.83 6.57
CA THR A 2 17.93 11.83 5.56
C THR A 2 16.75 11.02 6.06
N THR A 3 15.52 11.51 5.89
CA THR A 3 14.34 10.69 6.17
C THR A 3 13.07 11.19 5.45
N SER A 4 13.06 11.17 4.11
CA SER A 4 11.81 11.32 3.35
C SER A 4 11.23 9.99 2.84
N ALA A 5 12.03 8.92 2.79
CA ALA A 5 11.59 7.60 2.33
C ALA A 5 11.01 6.76 3.47
N GLU A 6 11.70 6.65 4.61
CA GLU A 6 11.27 5.79 5.73
C GLU A 6 9.89 6.19 6.32
N ASN A 7 9.52 7.47 6.23
CA ASN A 7 8.21 7.94 6.70
C ASN A 7 7.05 7.49 5.78
N LYS A 8 7.30 7.32 4.47
CA LYS A 8 6.26 6.89 3.52
C LYS A 8 5.92 5.42 3.74
N THR A 9 6.93 4.57 3.84
CA THR A 9 6.78 3.13 4.11
C THR A 9 5.97 2.88 5.36
N ALA A 10 6.33 3.55 6.47
CA ALA A 10 5.60 3.41 7.73
C ALA A 10 4.12 3.80 7.58
N LYS A 11 3.84 4.91 6.88
CA LYS A 11 2.46 5.37 6.66
C LYS A 11 1.66 4.44 5.75
N ILE A 12 2.28 3.92 4.70
CA ILE A 12 1.68 2.94 3.80
C ILE A 12 1.32 1.67 4.57
N LYS A 13 2.27 1.16 5.36
CA LYS A 13 2.07 -0.03 6.20
C LYS A 13 0.93 0.17 7.21
N GLU A 14 0.88 1.31 7.89
CA GLU A 14 -0.20 1.66 8.82
C GLU A 14 -1.58 1.61 8.14
N ILE A 15 -1.72 2.26 6.97
CA ILE A 15 -2.98 2.27 6.19
C ILE A 15 -3.40 0.86 5.79
N ILE A 16 -2.45 0.04 5.34
CA ILE A 16 -2.73 -1.33 4.91
C ILE A 16 -3.16 -2.18 6.11
N CYS A 17 -2.48 -2.07 7.25
CA CYS A 17 -2.84 -2.82 8.46
C CYS A 17 -4.22 -2.43 8.99
N ASP A 18 -4.57 -1.14 8.95
CA ASP A 18 -5.88 -0.63 9.37
C ASP A 18 -7.00 -1.17 8.46
N ILE A 19 -6.81 -1.14 7.14
CA ILE A 19 -7.83 -1.60 6.18
C ILE A 19 -7.93 -3.13 6.16
N LEU A 20 -6.79 -3.83 6.24
CA LEU A 20 -6.77 -5.29 6.27
C LEU A 20 -7.09 -5.85 7.66
N GLU A 21 -7.21 -5.00 8.69
CA GLU A 21 -7.40 -5.42 10.09
C GLU A 21 -6.35 -6.46 10.52
N LEU A 22 -5.10 -6.26 10.07
CA LEU A 22 -3.96 -7.13 10.34
C LEU A 22 -2.98 -6.44 11.26
N GLU A 23 -2.18 -7.22 11.97
CA GLU A 23 -1.05 -6.69 12.72
C GLU A 23 0.13 -6.35 11.81
N GLU A 24 0.93 -5.37 12.20
CA GLU A 24 2.12 -4.98 11.45
C GLU A 24 3.13 -6.12 11.30
N ASP A 25 3.11 -7.10 12.20
CA ASP A 25 3.98 -8.28 12.16
C ASP A 25 3.52 -9.30 11.11
N GLU A 26 2.22 -9.34 10.79
CA GLU A 26 1.67 -10.24 9.77
C GLU A 26 1.97 -9.73 8.35
N VAL A 27 1.98 -8.40 8.17
CA VAL A 27 2.23 -7.79 6.87
C VAL A 27 3.73 -7.69 6.58
N THR A 28 4.23 -8.60 5.74
CA THR A 28 5.61 -8.56 5.24
C THR A 28 5.71 -7.87 3.88
N GLU A 29 6.92 -7.46 3.50
CA GLU A 29 7.21 -6.84 2.20
C GLU A 29 6.81 -7.73 1.01
N THR A 30 6.84 -9.05 1.21
CA THR A 30 6.57 -10.07 0.20
C THR A 30 5.22 -10.79 0.37
N SER A 31 4.55 -10.65 1.51
CA SER A 31 3.27 -11.30 1.78
C SER A 31 2.22 -10.83 0.80
N LEU A 32 1.49 -11.76 0.20
CA LEU A 32 0.44 -11.43 -0.75
C LEU A 32 -0.86 -11.16 0.00
N PHE A 33 -1.37 -9.93 -0.04
CA PHE A 33 -2.58 -9.54 0.68
C PHE A 33 -3.74 -10.50 0.40
N LYS A 34 -3.93 -10.88 -0.87
CA LYS A 34 -5.00 -11.78 -1.27
C LYS A 34 -4.73 -13.25 -0.94
N GLU A 35 -3.52 -13.74 -1.18
CA GLU A 35 -3.21 -15.18 -1.05
C GLU A 35 -2.83 -15.58 0.38
N ASP A 36 -2.04 -14.76 1.09
CA ASP A 36 -1.64 -15.01 2.48
C ASP A 36 -2.68 -14.52 3.48
N HIS A 37 -3.25 -13.33 3.26
CA HIS A 37 -4.14 -12.68 4.23
C HIS A 37 -5.62 -12.69 3.84
N GLY A 38 -5.97 -13.30 2.70
CA GLY A 38 -7.36 -13.40 2.24
C GLY A 38 -8.01 -12.06 1.91
N ALA A 39 -7.22 -11.02 1.61
CA ALA A 39 -7.75 -9.71 1.25
C ALA A 39 -8.57 -9.76 -0.05
N ASP A 40 -9.80 -9.28 0.02
CA ASP A 40 -10.68 -9.17 -1.13
C ASP A 40 -10.28 -8.02 -2.06
N SER A 41 -10.76 -8.08 -3.30
CA SER A 41 -10.59 -7.02 -4.31
C SER A 41 -11.09 -5.65 -3.81
N LEU A 42 -12.09 -5.64 -2.91
CA LEU A 42 -12.60 -4.42 -2.29
C LEU A 42 -11.56 -3.76 -1.38
N ARG A 43 -10.87 -4.55 -0.55
CA ARG A 43 -9.84 -4.02 0.35
C ARG A 43 -8.67 -3.41 -0.43
N ALA A 44 -8.29 -4.01 -1.55
CA ALA A 44 -7.27 -3.42 -2.42
C ALA A 44 -7.71 -2.06 -3.02
N ILE A 45 -8.99 -1.91 -3.37
CA ILE A 45 -9.55 -0.63 -3.84
C ILE A 45 -9.57 0.40 -2.71
N GLU A 46 -9.92 -0.01 -1.49
CA GLU A 46 -9.90 0.87 -0.31
C GLU A 46 -8.49 1.33 0.03
N ILE A 47 -7.50 0.44 -0.02
CA ILE A 47 -6.08 0.77 0.14
C ILE A 47 -5.67 1.82 -0.88
N LEU A 48 -5.96 1.59 -2.17
CA LEU A 48 -5.66 2.54 -3.24
C LEU A 48 -6.27 3.91 -2.95
N ALA A 49 -7.57 3.98 -2.66
CA ALA A 49 -8.27 5.24 -2.40
C ALA A 49 -7.72 5.97 -1.15
N ALA A 50 -7.38 5.21 -0.09
CA ALA A 50 -6.78 5.76 1.11
C ALA A 50 -5.39 6.35 0.85
N LEU A 51 -4.57 5.67 0.03
CA LEU A 51 -3.24 6.14 -0.36
C LEU A 51 -3.33 7.40 -1.22
N GLU A 52 -4.18 7.40 -2.25
CA GLU A 52 -4.42 8.58 -3.10
C GLU A 52 -4.79 9.81 -2.25
N LYS A 53 -5.69 9.63 -1.28
CA LYS A 53 -6.12 10.71 -0.38
C LYS A 53 -5.02 11.16 0.59
N ASN A 54 -4.29 10.23 1.18
CA ASN A 54 -3.24 10.54 2.16
C ASN A 54 -2.03 11.23 1.51
N PHE A 55 -1.63 10.74 0.33
CA PHE A 55 -0.46 11.24 -0.39
C PHE A 55 -0.78 12.32 -1.44
N HIS A 56 -2.07 12.62 -1.67
CA HIS A 56 -2.52 13.55 -2.72
C HIS A 56 -2.01 13.17 -4.12
N VAL A 57 -2.01 11.87 -4.41
CA VAL A 57 -1.58 11.29 -5.70
C VAL A 57 -2.76 10.67 -6.41
N VAL A 58 -2.61 10.40 -7.71
CA VAL A 58 -3.59 9.66 -8.52
C VAL A 58 -2.91 8.38 -9.01
N ILE A 59 -3.47 7.24 -8.64
CA ILE A 59 -2.96 5.91 -8.96
C ILE A 59 -3.92 5.26 -9.96
N ASP A 60 -3.41 4.82 -11.10
CA ASP A 60 -4.23 4.15 -12.10
C ASP A 60 -4.67 2.77 -11.61
N GLN A 61 -5.91 2.37 -11.91
CA GLN A 61 -6.40 1.04 -11.56
C GLN A 61 -5.59 -0.09 -12.21
N ALA A 62 -4.88 0.17 -13.31
CA ALA A 62 -3.94 -0.78 -13.90
C ALA A 62 -2.83 -1.19 -12.90
N GLU A 63 -2.43 -0.28 -12.01
CA GLU A 63 -1.39 -0.53 -11.00
C GLU A 63 -1.90 -1.38 -9.82
N LEU A 64 -3.23 -1.50 -9.65
CA LEU A 64 -3.84 -2.31 -8.58
C LEU A 64 -3.40 -3.79 -8.67
N GLY A 65 -3.14 -4.28 -9.89
CA GLY A 65 -2.56 -5.61 -10.11
C GLY A 65 -1.12 -5.79 -9.58
N ARG A 66 -0.38 -4.69 -9.40
CA ARG A 66 0.96 -4.67 -8.78
C ARG A 66 0.88 -4.47 -7.26
N MET A 67 -0.21 -3.90 -6.75
CA MET A 67 -0.47 -3.63 -5.33
C MET A 67 -0.92 -4.89 -4.56
N VAL A 68 -0.24 -6.01 -4.77
CA VAL A 68 -0.58 -7.31 -4.13
C VAL A 68 0.19 -7.55 -2.84
N ASN A 69 1.24 -6.77 -2.57
CA ASN A 69 2.06 -6.82 -1.37
C ASN A 69 2.54 -5.41 -1.00
N LEU A 70 3.14 -5.26 0.19
CA LEU A 70 3.56 -3.96 0.72
C LEU A 70 4.55 -3.29 -0.23
N LYS A 71 5.54 -4.04 -0.73
CA LYS A 71 6.54 -3.52 -1.66
C LYS A 71 5.92 -2.97 -2.95
N GLY A 72 4.98 -3.70 -3.55
CA GLY A 72 4.30 -3.28 -4.78
C GLY A 72 3.51 -2.00 -4.58
N VAL A 73 2.85 -1.85 -3.43
CA VAL A 73 2.18 -0.61 -3.05
C VAL A 73 3.16 0.55 -2.93
N GLU A 74 4.30 0.34 -2.25
CA GLU A 74 5.32 1.37 -2.10
C GLU A 74 5.87 1.84 -3.45
N GLU A 75 6.17 0.92 -4.36
CA GLU A 75 6.63 1.24 -5.71
C GLU A 75 5.60 2.08 -6.44
N VAL A 76 4.32 1.66 -6.46
CA VAL A 76 3.25 2.37 -7.15
C VAL A 76 3.04 3.78 -6.58
N VAL A 77 3.03 3.92 -5.25
CA VAL A 77 2.89 5.22 -4.59
C VAL A 77 4.10 6.11 -4.87
N ALA A 78 5.32 5.56 -4.88
CA ALA A 78 6.53 6.30 -5.20
C ALA A 78 6.54 6.78 -6.65
N GLU A 79 6.12 5.93 -7.60
CA GLU A 79 5.97 6.28 -9.01
C GLU A 79 4.90 7.36 -9.23
N ALA A 80 3.79 7.30 -8.49
CA ALA A 80 2.71 8.28 -8.57
C ALA A 80 3.09 9.63 -7.91
N ALA A 81 3.81 9.61 -6.78
CA ALA A 81 4.24 10.81 -6.06
C ALA A 81 5.44 11.53 -6.70
N GLY A 82 6.17 10.85 -7.59
CA GLY A 82 7.30 11.41 -8.33
C GLY A 82 6.95 11.99 -9.69
N LYS A 83 5.71 11.82 -10.15
CA LYS A 83 5.17 12.45 -11.37
C LYS A 83 4.60 13.83 -11.07
#